data_AF-A0A420Y805-F1
#
_entry.id   AF-A0A420Y805-F1
#
_cell.length_a   1.000
_cell.length_b   1.000
_cell.length_c   1.000
_cell.angle_alpha   90.00
_cell.angle_beta   90.00
_cell.angle_gamma   90.00
#
_symmetry.space_group_name_H-M   'P 1'
#
loop_
_entity.id
_entity.type
_entity.pdbx_description
1 polymer ?
#
loop_
_entity_poly.entity_id
_entity_poly.type
_entity_poly.pdbx_seq_one_letter_code
_entity_poly.pdbx_strand_id
1 'polypeptide(L)'
;MPTFLLQETSAGYGLFKVTDKKLLDSSDYLNRISTADKIAKEVRLKEFVKFDSSAAAVEEIAALLEGKVTPRLAHLLDEMKDEKKASLIVAEKLLGNSISKLPNLNIKPISDPASNDLFRAIREHLAELVPGMQPENFKEMSLGLAHTLSRHKLKFSPDKVDVMIIHAVSLLDDLDKELNTYAMRAREWYGWHFPELAKILTGNLVYAKVILELGLRSNLPNADLSFLEESVEGAVRAAADISMGTEISEEDLENIKRLATVVVDYSNYREDLARYLENRMKAIAPNMTELIGHLVGARLISHAGSLMDLAKKPASTIQILGAEKALFRALKTKHATPKYGMIYHASLVGQASGKNKGKIARQLAAKVALGVRVDALDETLEESETPGALGSLAFAKLSNNLSRLEGKPIKSNITIAHPQPEQFDLKEVRKYNIGADGQMVGEPIVVEEAESKKEKKDKKEKKSRKSLVEEVPEVEMKDGDVEVAPKELSEEDIERLAKEAGISAKKFAKRYAKGEIQLNADGTLKKDGDAEAEPTPKKSKSSKRAREEDEEEATPAKSGKEEKREKKKHKKKHADKDA
;
A
#
# COMPACT_ATOMS: atom_id res chain seq x y z
N MET A 1 27.80 44.18 -48.63
CA MET A 1 27.37 42.80 -48.96
C MET A 1 25.85 42.74 -48.91
N PRO A 2 25.15 41.72 -49.43
CA PRO A 2 23.74 41.53 -49.07
C PRO A 2 23.68 41.06 -47.61
N THR A 3 22.79 41.66 -46.83
CA THR A 3 22.68 41.42 -45.39
C THR A 3 21.36 40.74 -45.08
N PHE A 4 21.44 39.67 -44.32
CA PHE A 4 20.31 38.86 -43.87
C PHE A 4 20.30 38.78 -42.35
N LEU A 5 19.16 38.39 -41.79
CA LEU A 5 18.95 38.19 -40.36
C LEU A 5 18.21 36.87 -40.16
N LEU A 6 18.74 36.03 -39.26
CA LEU A 6 18.12 34.77 -38.86
C LEU A 6 17.28 34.99 -37.59
N GLN A 7 15.96 34.97 -37.71
CA GLN A 7 15.05 35.07 -36.57
C GLN A 7 14.56 33.68 -36.16
N GLU A 8 14.94 33.27 -34.95
CA GLU A 8 14.38 32.09 -34.28
C GLU A 8 13.03 32.44 -33.64
N THR A 9 12.03 31.56 -33.79
CA THR A 9 10.68 31.71 -33.20
C THR A 9 10.15 30.37 -32.67
N SER A 10 9.11 30.41 -31.85
CA SER A 10 8.40 29.19 -31.39
C SER A 10 7.72 28.38 -32.51
N ALA A 11 7.55 28.98 -33.70
CA ALA A 11 6.85 28.38 -34.84
C ALA A 11 7.78 27.90 -35.96
N GLY A 12 9.06 28.28 -35.93
CA GLY A 12 10.00 28.05 -37.02
C GLY A 12 11.13 29.08 -37.11
N TYR A 13 11.92 28.97 -38.16
CA TYR A 13 12.99 29.91 -38.52
C TYR A 13 12.53 30.89 -39.61
N GLY A 14 12.73 32.19 -39.39
CA GLY A 14 12.51 33.22 -40.40
C GLY A 14 13.84 33.78 -40.92
N LEU A 15 14.08 33.66 -42.23
CA LEU A 15 15.21 34.30 -42.90
C LEU A 15 14.75 35.62 -43.51
N PHE A 16 15.19 36.73 -42.92
CA PHE A 16 14.86 38.08 -43.36
C PHE A 16 16.02 38.70 -44.14
N LYS A 17 15.71 39.41 -45.24
CA LYS A 17 16.67 40.17 -46.05
C LYS A 17 16.52 41.67 -45.76
N VAL A 18 17.61 42.32 -45.37
CA VAL A 18 17.65 43.76 -45.10
C VAL A 18 17.91 44.51 -46.40
N THR A 19 17.13 45.55 -46.70
CA THR A 19 17.22 46.29 -47.97
C THR A 19 18.29 47.38 -47.96
N ASP A 20 18.35 48.22 -46.91
CA ASP A 20 19.42 49.21 -46.76
C ASP A 20 20.63 48.59 -46.04
N LYS A 21 21.77 48.58 -46.73
CA LYS A 21 23.04 48.02 -46.24
C LYS A 21 23.64 48.84 -45.10
N LYS A 22 23.23 50.10 -44.94
CA LYS A 22 23.70 51.03 -43.90
C LYS A 22 22.74 51.17 -42.73
N LEU A 23 21.68 50.35 -42.64
CA LEU A 23 20.66 50.48 -41.60
C LEU A 23 21.28 50.52 -40.18
N LEU A 24 22.19 49.60 -39.88
CA LEU A 24 22.92 49.52 -38.60
C LEU A 24 24.04 50.56 -38.43
N ASP A 25 24.56 51.13 -39.53
CA ASP A 25 25.59 52.18 -39.50
C ASP A 25 24.98 53.58 -39.29
N SER A 26 23.66 53.72 -39.45
CA SER A 26 22.96 55.00 -39.44
C SER A 26 22.55 55.43 -38.04
N SER A 27 22.81 56.69 -37.65
CA SER A 27 22.42 57.24 -36.35
C SER A 27 20.90 57.34 -36.13
N ASP A 28 20.11 57.17 -37.20
CA ASP A 28 18.64 57.34 -37.22
C ASP A 28 17.88 56.00 -37.28
N TYR A 29 18.58 54.87 -37.12
CA TYR A 29 18.01 53.52 -37.30
C TYR A 29 16.73 53.26 -36.49
N LEU A 30 16.69 53.68 -35.22
CA LEU A 30 15.51 53.55 -34.36
C LEU A 30 14.26 54.24 -34.95
N ASN A 31 14.42 55.40 -35.61
CA ASN A 31 13.31 56.11 -36.25
C ASN A 31 12.79 55.39 -37.51
N ARG A 32 13.63 54.59 -38.16
CA ARG A 32 13.24 53.71 -39.29
C ARG A 32 12.63 52.38 -38.85
N ILE A 33 12.91 51.91 -37.65
CA ILE A 33 12.55 50.56 -37.17
C ILE A 33 11.40 50.63 -36.13
N SER A 34 10.70 51.78 -36.01
CA SER A 34 9.72 52.07 -34.95
C SER A 34 8.25 51.75 -35.25
N THR A 35 7.88 51.35 -36.47
CA THR A 35 6.51 50.91 -36.81
C THR A 35 6.54 49.87 -37.93
N ALA A 36 5.56 48.95 -37.94
CA ALA A 36 5.42 47.88 -38.94
C ALA A 36 5.62 48.36 -40.39
N ASP A 37 4.90 49.42 -40.79
CA ASP A 37 4.97 50.04 -42.11
C ASP A 37 6.37 50.47 -42.55
N LYS A 38 7.28 50.77 -41.60
CA LYS A 38 8.66 51.13 -41.90
C LYS A 38 9.56 49.89 -41.91
N ILE A 39 9.38 48.99 -40.94
CA ILE A 39 10.12 47.73 -40.84
C ILE A 39 9.89 46.88 -42.10
N ALA A 40 8.65 46.73 -42.55
CA ALA A 40 8.31 45.98 -43.78
C ALA A 40 8.88 46.60 -45.07
N LYS A 41 9.34 47.86 -45.03
CA LYS A 41 10.07 48.51 -46.14
C LYS A 41 11.56 48.20 -46.08
N GLU A 42 12.15 48.22 -44.88
CA GLU A 42 13.59 47.99 -44.63
C GLU A 42 14.01 46.52 -44.49
N VAL A 43 13.06 45.65 -44.15
CA VAL A 43 13.24 44.23 -43.85
C VAL A 43 12.15 43.44 -44.55
N ARG A 44 12.53 42.49 -45.41
CA ARG A 44 11.60 41.61 -46.12
C ARG A 44 11.88 40.16 -45.79
N LEU A 45 10.84 39.38 -45.53
CA LEU A 45 10.95 37.93 -45.41
C LEU A 45 11.42 37.34 -46.75
N LYS A 46 12.42 36.44 -46.71
CA LYS A 46 12.83 35.62 -47.87
C LYS A 46 12.16 34.25 -47.79
N GLU A 47 12.41 33.52 -46.70
CA GLU A 47 11.80 32.21 -46.41
C GLU A 47 11.42 32.11 -44.93
N PHE A 48 10.37 31.33 -44.63
CA PHE A 48 9.97 30.97 -43.27
C PHE A 48 9.76 29.45 -43.16
N VAL A 49 10.73 28.75 -42.58
CA VAL A 49 10.69 27.30 -42.36
C VAL A 49 9.92 27.02 -41.08
N LYS A 50 8.70 26.52 -41.20
CA LYS A 50 7.85 26.12 -40.07
C LYS A 50 8.35 24.81 -39.44
N PHE A 51 8.08 24.62 -38.15
CA PHE A 51 8.23 23.33 -37.49
C PHE A 51 6.94 22.51 -37.62
N ASP A 52 7.03 21.29 -38.17
CA ASP A 52 5.83 20.44 -38.40
C ASP A 52 5.23 19.87 -37.12
N SER A 53 6.04 19.76 -36.05
CA SER A 53 5.62 19.18 -34.77
C SER A 53 6.34 19.82 -33.58
N SER A 54 5.70 19.79 -32.42
CA SER A 54 6.26 20.27 -31.15
C SER A 54 7.46 19.44 -30.67
N ALA A 55 7.55 18.17 -31.05
CA ALA A 55 8.70 17.32 -30.75
C ALA A 55 9.94 17.79 -31.52
N ALA A 56 9.82 17.92 -32.85
CA ALA A 56 10.90 18.45 -33.68
C ALA A 56 11.31 19.87 -33.25
N ALA A 57 10.34 20.74 -32.91
CA ALA A 57 10.63 22.09 -32.42
C ALA A 57 11.44 22.11 -31.10
N VAL A 58 11.28 21.09 -30.23
CA VAL A 58 12.08 20.95 -29.00
C VAL A 58 13.47 20.38 -29.26
N GLU A 59 13.62 19.44 -30.20
CA GLU A 59 14.94 18.96 -30.64
C GLU A 59 15.76 20.09 -31.29
N GLU A 60 15.13 20.87 -32.18
CA GLU A 60 15.74 22.04 -32.83
C GLU A 60 16.17 23.08 -31.77
N ILE A 61 15.31 23.41 -30.80
CA ILE A 61 15.64 24.39 -29.75
C ILE A 61 16.65 23.84 -28.73
N ALA A 62 16.68 22.54 -28.46
CA ALA A 62 17.74 21.93 -27.66
C ALA A 62 19.11 22.07 -28.35
N ALA A 63 19.18 21.87 -29.66
CA ALA A 63 20.39 22.08 -30.44
C ALA A 63 20.81 23.57 -30.50
N LEU A 64 19.86 24.50 -30.66
CA LEU A 64 20.13 25.95 -30.61
C LEU A 64 20.71 26.37 -29.25
N LEU A 65 20.16 25.87 -28.14
CA LEU A 65 20.66 26.13 -26.77
C LEU A 65 22.10 25.63 -26.55
N GLU A 66 22.54 24.63 -27.31
CA GLU A 66 23.93 24.15 -27.32
C GLU A 66 24.79 24.85 -28.40
N GLY A 67 24.24 25.83 -29.12
CA GLY A 67 24.88 26.54 -30.22
C GLY A 67 25.16 25.65 -31.45
N LYS A 68 24.48 24.51 -31.59
CA LYS A 68 24.66 23.55 -32.70
C LYS A 68 23.78 23.93 -33.90
N VAL A 69 24.31 23.72 -35.10
CA VAL A 69 23.54 23.86 -36.35
C VAL A 69 22.78 22.56 -36.61
N THR A 70 21.47 22.65 -36.79
CA THR A 70 20.60 21.52 -37.15
C THR A 70 20.53 21.30 -38.67
N PRO A 71 20.07 20.13 -39.14
CA PRO A 71 19.83 19.91 -40.57
C PRO A 71 18.83 20.89 -41.19
N ARG A 72 17.81 21.33 -40.44
CA ARG A 72 16.82 22.30 -40.92
C ARG A 72 17.40 23.70 -41.03
N LEU A 73 18.18 24.13 -40.04
CA LEU A 73 18.90 25.42 -40.09
C LEU A 73 19.95 25.41 -41.22
N ALA A 74 20.63 24.28 -41.46
CA ALA A 74 21.51 24.13 -42.61
C ALA A 74 20.77 24.25 -43.95
N HIS A 75 19.59 23.63 -44.10
CA HIS A 75 18.77 23.75 -45.31
C HIS A 75 18.30 25.19 -45.56
N LEU A 76 17.89 25.91 -44.52
CA LEU A 76 17.52 27.34 -44.62
C LEU A 76 18.74 28.24 -44.94
N LEU A 77 19.95 27.84 -44.56
CA LEU A 77 21.15 28.57 -44.96
C LEU A 77 21.62 28.22 -46.37
N ASP A 78 21.27 27.05 -46.91
CA ASP A 78 21.63 26.64 -48.27
C ASP A 78 21.03 27.57 -49.34
N GLU A 79 19.82 28.10 -49.07
CA GLU A 79 19.15 29.23 -49.75
C GLU A 79 20.03 30.49 -49.94
N MET A 80 21.12 30.64 -49.19
CA MET A 80 22.01 31.81 -49.23
C MET A 80 23.18 31.66 -50.21
N LYS A 81 23.42 30.46 -50.75
CA LYS A 81 24.64 30.12 -51.51
C LYS A 81 24.83 30.95 -52.79
N ASP A 82 23.74 31.34 -53.43
CA ASP A 82 23.77 32.11 -54.68
C ASP A 82 24.32 33.54 -54.49
N GLU A 83 24.14 34.12 -53.30
CA GLU A 83 24.53 35.49 -52.98
C GLU A 83 25.98 35.58 -52.48
N LYS A 84 26.91 35.48 -53.43
CA LYS A 84 28.37 35.53 -53.23
C LYS A 84 28.79 36.63 -52.24
N LYS A 85 29.33 36.20 -51.09
CA LYS A 85 29.73 37.01 -49.92
C LYS A 85 28.53 37.69 -49.23
N ALA A 86 27.58 36.92 -48.74
CA ALA A 86 26.54 37.40 -47.84
C ALA A 86 27.05 37.61 -46.40
N SER A 87 26.42 38.56 -45.69
CA SER A 87 26.57 38.79 -44.24
C SER A 87 25.29 38.39 -43.52
N LEU A 88 25.40 37.64 -42.42
CA LEU A 88 24.27 37.11 -41.66
C LEU A 88 24.27 37.64 -40.22
N ILE A 89 23.20 38.32 -39.83
CA ILE A 89 22.97 38.78 -38.46
C ILE A 89 22.38 37.60 -37.67
N VAL A 90 23.02 37.27 -36.54
CA VAL A 90 22.64 36.17 -35.63
C VAL A 90 22.62 36.72 -34.21
N ALA A 91 21.58 36.38 -33.43
CA ALA A 91 21.41 36.90 -32.07
C ALA A 91 22.46 36.35 -31.09
N GLU A 92 22.86 35.08 -31.25
CA GLU A 92 23.88 34.46 -30.41
C GLU A 92 25.23 34.27 -31.12
N LYS A 93 26.29 34.75 -30.45
CA LYS A 93 27.68 34.58 -30.87
C LYS A 93 28.12 33.11 -30.92
N LEU A 94 27.57 32.24 -30.07
CA LEU A 94 27.88 30.80 -30.09
C LEU A 94 27.34 30.14 -31.37
N LEU A 95 26.07 30.35 -31.70
CA LEU A 95 25.48 29.87 -32.95
C LEU A 95 26.19 30.46 -34.18
N GLY A 96 26.53 31.76 -34.18
CA GLY A 96 27.34 32.37 -35.23
C GLY A 96 28.72 31.72 -35.42
N ASN A 97 29.38 31.32 -34.33
CA ASN A 97 30.65 30.58 -34.35
C ASN A 97 30.50 29.12 -34.83
N SER A 98 29.29 28.56 -34.86
CA SER A 98 29.01 27.25 -35.44
C SER A 98 28.61 27.35 -36.91
N ILE A 99 27.80 28.35 -37.28
CA ILE A 99 27.44 28.66 -38.67
C ILE A 99 28.68 28.97 -39.52
N SER A 100 29.65 29.71 -38.98
CA SER A 100 30.90 30.03 -39.70
C SER A 100 31.86 28.84 -39.89
N LYS A 101 31.57 27.67 -39.29
CA LYS A 101 32.31 26.41 -39.50
C LYS A 101 31.69 25.51 -40.58
N LEU A 102 30.54 25.89 -41.15
CA LEU A 102 29.86 25.09 -42.17
C LEU A 102 30.67 25.09 -43.48
N PRO A 103 31.10 23.93 -44.00
CA PRO A 103 32.06 23.86 -45.12
C PRO A 103 31.50 24.41 -46.44
N ASN A 104 30.17 24.49 -46.57
CA ASN A 104 29.47 24.87 -47.80
C ASN A 104 29.05 26.34 -47.86
N LEU A 105 29.32 27.14 -46.81
CA LEU A 105 28.73 28.47 -46.61
C LEU A 105 29.78 29.49 -46.15
N ASN A 106 30.36 30.23 -47.11
CA ASN A 106 31.34 31.30 -46.84
C ASN A 106 30.64 32.61 -46.42
N ILE A 107 29.89 32.53 -45.31
CA ILE A 107 29.11 33.61 -44.69
C ILE A 107 29.92 34.26 -43.58
N LYS A 108 29.85 35.59 -43.46
CA LYS A 108 30.31 36.30 -42.26
C LYS A 108 29.15 36.51 -41.27
N PRO A 109 29.14 35.84 -40.10
CA PRO A 109 28.19 36.14 -39.05
C PRO A 109 28.50 37.50 -38.41
N ILE A 110 27.45 38.24 -38.05
CA ILE A 110 27.48 39.53 -37.36
C ILE A 110 26.60 39.39 -36.11
N SER A 111 27.11 39.84 -34.96
CA SER A 111 26.51 39.64 -33.63
C SER A 111 26.72 40.90 -32.78
N ASP A 112 26.54 42.07 -33.38
CA ASP A 112 26.81 43.37 -32.75
C ASP A 112 25.62 43.86 -31.91
N PRO A 113 25.83 44.61 -30.81
CA PRO A 113 24.74 45.04 -29.93
C PRO A 113 23.59 45.79 -30.62
N ALA A 114 23.88 46.59 -31.66
CA ALA A 114 22.88 47.32 -32.44
C ALA A 114 21.92 46.40 -33.23
N SER A 115 22.28 45.13 -33.44
CA SER A 115 21.36 44.16 -34.04
C SER A 115 20.24 43.73 -33.10
N ASN A 116 20.38 43.89 -31.79
CA ASN A 116 19.35 43.52 -30.82
C ASN A 116 18.08 44.36 -30.94
N ASP A 117 18.20 45.65 -31.31
CA ASP A 117 17.03 46.51 -31.55
C ASP A 117 16.28 46.09 -32.83
N LEU A 118 17.01 45.63 -33.85
CA LEU A 118 16.43 45.05 -35.06
C LEU A 118 15.70 43.71 -34.74
N PHE A 119 16.32 42.82 -33.95
CA PHE A 119 15.67 41.61 -33.45
C PHE A 119 14.43 41.91 -32.59
N ARG A 120 14.49 42.95 -31.74
CA ARG A 120 13.36 43.38 -30.91
C ARG A 120 12.17 43.82 -31.77
N ALA A 121 12.39 44.70 -32.74
CA ALA A 121 11.30 45.22 -33.56
C ALA A 121 10.71 44.17 -34.52
N ILE A 122 11.53 43.24 -35.03
CA ILE A 122 11.06 42.07 -35.79
C ILE A 122 10.18 41.16 -34.91
N ARG A 123 10.51 41.00 -33.62
CA ARG A 123 9.66 40.27 -32.66
C ARG A 123 8.39 41.02 -32.30
N GLU A 124 8.43 42.34 -32.22
CA GLU A 124 7.27 43.20 -31.90
C GLU A 124 6.21 43.17 -33.01
N HIS A 125 6.64 43.19 -34.28
CA HIS A 125 5.75 43.17 -35.45
C HIS A 125 5.70 41.81 -36.19
N LEU A 126 6.06 40.71 -35.53
CA LEU A 126 6.31 39.42 -36.19
C LEU A 126 5.08 38.85 -36.91
N ALA A 127 3.88 39.04 -36.36
CA ALA A 127 2.62 38.61 -36.97
C ALA A 127 2.23 39.40 -38.22
N GLU A 128 2.78 40.61 -38.41
CA GLU A 128 2.59 41.43 -39.62
C GLU A 128 3.66 41.10 -40.68
N LEU A 129 4.85 40.68 -40.24
CA LEU A 129 6.00 40.34 -41.09
C LEU A 129 5.95 38.91 -41.66
N VAL A 130 5.19 37.98 -41.06
CA VAL A 130 5.05 36.59 -41.50
C VAL A 130 3.64 36.36 -42.06
N PRO A 131 3.44 36.38 -43.39
CA PRO A 131 2.11 36.30 -43.99
C PRO A 131 1.43 34.95 -43.70
N GLY A 132 0.14 34.99 -43.36
CA GLY A 132 -0.68 33.81 -43.15
C GLY A 132 -0.55 33.14 -41.77
N MET A 133 -0.01 33.82 -40.75
CA MET A 133 -0.08 33.35 -39.36
C MET A 133 -0.64 34.44 -38.43
N GLN A 134 -1.75 34.15 -37.74
CA GLN A 134 -2.37 35.10 -36.83
C GLN A 134 -1.57 35.21 -35.51
N PRO A 135 -1.66 36.34 -34.77
CA PRO A 135 -0.94 36.53 -33.51
C PRO A 135 -1.35 35.56 -32.40
N GLU A 136 -2.48 34.86 -32.55
CA GLU A 136 -2.95 33.84 -31.60
C GLU A 136 -2.18 32.52 -31.77
N ASN A 137 -1.96 32.04 -33.00
CA ASN A 137 -1.19 30.83 -33.28
C ASN A 137 0.22 30.88 -32.67
N PHE A 138 0.89 32.04 -32.72
CA PHE A 138 2.21 32.22 -32.11
C PHE A 138 2.19 32.03 -30.58
N LYS A 139 1.11 32.42 -29.90
CA LYS A 139 0.94 32.22 -28.45
C LYS A 139 0.73 30.74 -28.12
N GLU A 140 -0.12 30.05 -28.88
CA GLU A 140 -0.38 28.62 -28.72
C GLU A 140 0.88 27.78 -28.98
N MET A 141 1.61 28.07 -30.06
CA MET A 141 2.88 27.42 -30.38
C MET A 141 3.94 27.70 -29.31
N SER A 142 4.02 28.94 -28.80
CA SER A 142 4.92 29.29 -27.69
C SER A 142 4.57 28.53 -26.40
N LEU A 143 3.29 28.44 -26.05
CA LEU A 143 2.83 27.70 -24.87
C LEU A 143 3.07 26.18 -24.99
N GLY A 144 2.72 25.59 -26.14
CA GLY A 144 2.95 24.17 -26.42
C GLY A 144 4.43 23.80 -26.41
N LEU A 145 5.28 24.67 -27.00
CA LEU A 145 6.72 24.51 -26.94
C LEU A 145 7.26 24.68 -25.51
N ALA A 146 6.86 25.72 -24.78
CA ALA A 146 7.30 25.96 -23.40
C ALA A 146 6.95 24.77 -22.49
N HIS A 147 5.74 24.20 -22.62
CA HIS A 147 5.36 22.98 -21.91
C HIS A 147 6.22 21.78 -22.31
N THR A 148 6.52 21.59 -23.60
CA THR A 148 7.26 20.41 -24.08
C THR A 148 8.75 20.52 -23.73
N LEU A 149 9.37 21.70 -23.89
CA LEU A 149 10.72 22.01 -23.43
C LEU A 149 10.85 21.84 -21.91
N SER A 150 9.85 22.29 -21.14
CA SER A 150 9.84 22.11 -19.68
C SER A 150 9.79 20.65 -19.29
N ARG A 151 8.96 19.82 -19.96
CA ARG A 151 8.94 18.35 -19.76
C ARG A 151 10.25 17.66 -20.18
N HIS A 152 10.92 18.17 -21.21
CA HIS A 152 12.19 17.62 -21.68
C HIS A 152 13.38 18.01 -20.78
N LYS A 153 13.35 19.19 -20.13
CA LYS A 153 14.35 19.60 -19.12
C LYS A 153 14.08 18.98 -17.75
N LEU A 154 12.83 19.00 -17.29
CA LEU A 154 12.36 18.29 -16.09
C LEU A 154 12.11 16.82 -16.45
N LYS A 155 13.14 16.13 -16.95
CA LYS A 155 13.06 14.71 -17.34
C LYS A 155 12.50 13.91 -16.16
N PHE A 156 11.27 13.43 -16.32
CA PHE A 156 10.54 12.66 -15.32
C PHE A 156 10.29 13.44 -13.99
N SER A 157 9.06 13.91 -13.78
CA SER A 157 8.63 14.39 -12.45
C SER A 157 8.17 13.17 -11.63
N PRO A 158 8.89 12.76 -10.57
CA PRO A 158 8.57 11.56 -9.81
C PRO A 158 7.20 11.67 -9.10
N ASP A 159 6.81 12.88 -8.71
CA ASP A 159 5.53 13.26 -8.08
C ASP A 159 4.26 12.99 -8.91
N LYS A 160 4.40 12.41 -10.11
CA LYS A 160 3.28 11.96 -10.96
C LYS A 160 3.21 10.44 -11.11
N VAL A 161 4.21 9.72 -10.63
CA VAL A 161 4.36 8.28 -10.83
C VAL A 161 4.08 7.52 -9.53
N ASP A 162 4.38 8.13 -8.38
CA ASP A 162 3.93 7.68 -7.07
C ASP A 162 2.39 7.74 -6.92
N VAL A 163 1.72 8.74 -7.52
CA VAL A 163 0.25 8.80 -7.62
C VAL A 163 -0.35 7.50 -8.21
N MET A 164 0.33 6.87 -9.18
CA MET A 164 -0.12 5.59 -9.73
C MET A 164 0.01 4.42 -8.74
N ILE A 165 1.01 4.45 -7.84
CA ILE A 165 1.13 3.47 -6.74
C ILE A 165 -0.05 3.62 -5.78
N ILE A 166 -0.41 4.87 -5.42
CA ILE A 166 -1.48 5.18 -4.46
C ILE A 166 -2.83 4.63 -4.95
N HIS A 167 -3.16 4.87 -6.23
CA HIS A 167 -4.36 4.28 -6.83
C HIS A 167 -4.29 2.75 -6.95
N ALA A 168 -3.16 2.19 -7.37
CA ALA A 168 -3.02 0.74 -7.53
C ALA A 168 -3.14 -0.04 -6.21
N VAL A 169 -2.59 0.48 -5.10
CA VAL A 169 -2.71 -0.20 -3.79
C VAL A 169 -4.09 -0.02 -3.17
N SER A 170 -4.75 1.13 -3.39
CA SER A 170 -6.13 1.34 -2.96
C SER A 170 -7.08 0.38 -3.69
N LEU A 171 -6.93 0.28 -5.02
CA LEU A 171 -7.68 -0.68 -5.84
C LEU A 171 -7.42 -2.13 -5.45
N LEU A 172 -6.18 -2.48 -5.05
CA LEU A 172 -5.87 -3.83 -4.57
C LEU A 172 -6.57 -4.16 -3.24
N ASP A 173 -6.61 -3.20 -2.31
CA ASP A 173 -7.29 -3.36 -1.02
C ASP A 173 -8.84 -3.39 -1.17
N ASP A 174 -9.40 -2.65 -2.15
CA ASP A 174 -10.81 -2.73 -2.51
C ASP A 174 -11.17 -4.06 -3.23
N LEU A 175 -10.34 -4.52 -4.17
CA LEU A 175 -10.51 -5.81 -4.86
C LEU A 175 -10.48 -6.99 -3.89
N ASP A 176 -9.61 -6.98 -2.87
CA ASP A 176 -9.58 -8.03 -1.84
C ASP A 176 -10.92 -8.14 -1.08
N LYS A 177 -11.56 -7.00 -0.82
CA LYS A 177 -12.86 -6.91 -0.14
C LYS A 177 -14.01 -7.35 -1.05
N GLU A 178 -14.02 -6.89 -2.30
CA GLU A 178 -15.04 -7.28 -3.30
C GLU A 178 -14.96 -8.76 -3.65
N LEU A 179 -13.78 -9.29 -3.93
CA LEU A 179 -13.55 -10.71 -4.25
C LEU A 179 -14.08 -11.61 -3.12
N ASN A 180 -13.79 -11.28 -1.85
CA ASN A 180 -14.33 -12.05 -0.73
C ASN A 180 -15.86 -11.94 -0.63
N THR A 181 -16.44 -10.77 -0.91
CA THR A 181 -17.91 -10.58 -0.92
C THR A 181 -18.58 -11.41 -2.02
N TYR A 182 -18.06 -11.35 -3.26
CA TYR A 182 -18.58 -12.14 -4.38
C TYR A 182 -18.37 -13.65 -4.19
N ALA A 183 -17.23 -14.09 -3.64
CA ALA A 183 -16.98 -15.50 -3.37
C ALA A 183 -17.90 -16.06 -2.27
N MET A 184 -18.18 -15.30 -1.22
CA MET A 184 -19.16 -15.70 -0.20
C MET A 184 -20.59 -15.72 -0.78
N ARG A 185 -20.94 -14.76 -1.64
CA ARG A 185 -22.22 -14.76 -2.36
C ARG A 185 -22.37 -15.99 -3.27
N ALA A 186 -21.32 -16.37 -4.01
CA ALA A 186 -21.29 -17.56 -4.84
C ALA A 186 -21.42 -18.86 -4.03
N ARG A 187 -20.74 -18.95 -2.87
CA ARG A 187 -20.90 -20.07 -1.92
C ARG A 187 -22.31 -20.22 -1.38
N GLU A 188 -22.93 -19.13 -0.96
CA GLU A 188 -24.29 -19.16 -0.44
C GLU A 188 -25.34 -19.43 -1.53
N TRP A 189 -25.04 -19.13 -2.80
CA TRP A 189 -25.92 -19.40 -3.94
C TRP A 189 -25.79 -20.86 -4.41
N TYR A 190 -24.59 -21.33 -4.75
CA TYR A 190 -24.37 -22.72 -5.17
C TYR A 190 -24.55 -23.73 -4.02
N GLY A 191 -24.42 -23.28 -2.77
CA GLY A 191 -24.71 -24.08 -1.57
C GLY A 191 -26.15 -24.59 -1.47
N TRP A 192 -27.11 -24.06 -2.25
CA TRP A 192 -28.43 -24.70 -2.40
C TRP A 192 -28.35 -26.01 -3.19
N HIS A 193 -27.54 -26.06 -4.26
CA HIS A 193 -27.36 -27.25 -5.08
C HIS A 193 -26.38 -28.27 -4.47
N PHE A 194 -25.32 -27.80 -3.82
CA PHE A 194 -24.28 -28.66 -3.25
C PHE A 194 -23.69 -28.06 -1.94
N PRO A 195 -24.40 -28.18 -0.80
CA PRO A 195 -24.01 -27.56 0.47
C PRO A 195 -22.74 -28.16 1.11
N GLU A 196 -22.41 -29.42 0.81
CA GLU A 196 -21.24 -30.10 1.36
C GLU A 196 -19.92 -29.53 0.78
N LEU A 197 -19.92 -29.09 -0.48
CA LEU A 197 -18.74 -28.54 -1.14
C LEU A 197 -18.13 -27.34 -0.39
N ALA A 198 -18.97 -26.50 0.21
CA ALA A 198 -18.54 -25.33 0.97
C ALA A 198 -17.89 -25.68 2.33
N LYS A 199 -18.04 -26.93 2.80
CA LYS A 199 -17.36 -27.45 4.00
C LYS A 199 -16.03 -28.13 3.65
N ILE A 200 -15.94 -28.71 2.45
CA ILE A 200 -14.74 -29.40 1.95
C ILE A 200 -13.71 -28.39 1.43
N LEU A 201 -14.15 -27.41 0.63
CA LEU A 201 -13.27 -26.43 -0.01
C LEU A 201 -13.25 -25.09 0.71
N THR A 202 -12.23 -24.87 1.54
CA THR A 202 -11.97 -23.60 2.24
C THR A 202 -11.50 -22.47 1.33
N GLY A 203 -10.86 -22.78 0.20
CA GLY A 203 -10.35 -21.78 -0.77
C GLY A 203 -11.42 -21.20 -1.70
N ASN A 204 -11.61 -19.87 -1.66
CA ASN A 204 -12.60 -19.13 -2.47
C ASN A 204 -12.42 -19.34 -4.00
N LEU A 205 -11.19 -19.16 -4.48
CA LEU A 205 -10.81 -19.29 -5.90
C LEU A 205 -11.05 -20.72 -6.40
N VAL A 206 -10.62 -21.71 -5.62
CA VAL A 206 -10.78 -23.15 -5.92
C VAL A 206 -12.25 -23.52 -6.00
N TYR A 207 -13.08 -23.04 -5.06
CA TYR A 207 -14.52 -23.25 -5.06
C TYR A 207 -15.19 -22.68 -6.32
N ALA A 208 -14.80 -21.49 -6.78
CA ALA A 208 -15.29 -20.91 -8.03
C ALA A 208 -14.90 -21.75 -9.26
N LYS A 209 -13.66 -22.25 -9.33
CA LYS A 209 -13.22 -23.17 -10.40
C LYS A 209 -14.02 -24.48 -10.43
N VAL A 210 -14.31 -25.08 -9.28
CA VAL A 210 -15.13 -26.30 -9.22
C VAL A 210 -16.56 -26.06 -9.73
N ILE A 211 -17.16 -24.89 -9.47
CA ILE A 211 -18.48 -24.53 -10.05
C ILE A 211 -18.44 -24.50 -11.58
N LEU A 212 -17.36 -23.97 -12.17
CA LEU A 212 -17.21 -23.85 -13.62
C LEU A 212 -17.08 -25.22 -14.29
N GLU A 213 -16.24 -26.12 -13.77
CA GLU A 213 -16.04 -27.45 -14.37
C GLU A 213 -17.19 -28.41 -14.05
N LEU A 214 -17.59 -28.53 -12.77
CA LEU A 214 -18.61 -29.48 -12.35
C LEU A 214 -20.00 -29.11 -12.89
N GLY A 215 -20.44 -27.87 -12.67
CA GLY A 215 -21.81 -27.45 -12.95
C GLY A 215 -22.84 -28.17 -12.07
N LEU A 216 -23.52 -29.17 -12.61
CA LEU A 216 -24.48 -30.01 -11.87
C LEU A 216 -23.81 -31.26 -11.30
N ARG A 217 -24.32 -31.77 -10.17
CA ARG A 217 -23.90 -33.06 -9.60
C ARG A 217 -24.06 -34.23 -10.60
N SER A 218 -25.02 -34.18 -11.51
CA SER A 218 -25.17 -35.17 -12.58
C SER A 218 -23.99 -35.25 -13.57
N ASN A 219 -23.15 -34.22 -13.64
CA ASN A 219 -22.01 -34.15 -14.55
C ASN A 219 -20.67 -34.62 -13.93
N LEU A 220 -20.68 -35.08 -12.67
CA LEU A 220 -19.54 -35.71 -11.98
C LEU A 220 -18.64 -36.62 -12.84
N PRO A 221 -19.17 -37.58 -13.64
CA PRO A 221 -18.30 -38.50 -14.39
C PRO A 221 -17.57 -37.86 -15.58
N ASN A 222 -17.96 -36.65 -16.00
CA ASN A 222 -17.35 -35.94 -17.14
C ASN A 222 -16.53 -34.70 -16.72
N ALA A 223 -16.65 -34.27 -15.46
CA ALA A 223 -15.98 -33.07 -14.96
C ALA A 223 -14.50 -33.33 -14.65
N ASP A 224 -13.60 -32.53 -15.21
CA ASP A 224 -12.18 -32.56 -14.85
C ASP A 224 -11.95 -31.76 -13.57
N LEU A 225 -11.52 -32.44 -12.51
CA LEU A 225 -11.19 -31.85 -11.21
C LEU A 225 -9.70 -32.00 -10.88
N SER A 226 -8.85 -32.33 -11.86
CA SER A 226 -7.39 -32.61 -11.69
C SER A 226 -6.56 -31.44 -11.17
N PHE A 227 -7.16 -30.26 -10.94
CA PHE A 227 -6.55 -29.12 -10.26
C PHE A 227 -6.72 -29.16 -8.73
N LEU A 228 -7.47 -30.14 -8.21
CA LEU A 228 -7.57 -30.46 -6.79
C LEU A 228 -6.51 -31.49 -6.39
N GLU A 229 -6.25 -31.61 -5.09
CA GLU A 229 -5.51 -32.76 -4.55
C GLU A 229 -6.43 -33.99 -4.53
N GLU A 230 -5.91 -35.16 -4.91
CA GLU A 230 -6.68 -36.43 -5.06
C GLU A 230 -7.53 -36.78 -3.82
N SER A 231 -7.00 -36.52 -2.62
CA SER A 231 -7.70 -36.69 -1.34
C SER A 231 -8.96 -35.80 -1.22
N VAL A 232 -8.86 -34.55 -1.69
CA VAL A 232 -9.95 -33.58 -1.70
C VAL A 232 -10.95 -33.90 -2.82
N GLU A 233 -10.45 -34.31 -3.98
CA GLU A 233 -11.30 -34.71 -5.12
C GLU A 233 -12.17 -35.92 -4.78
N GLY A 234 -11.58 -36.98 -4.19
CA GLY A 234 -12.31 -38.16 -3.75
C GLY A 234 -13.41 -37.81 -2.72
N ALA A 235 -13.11 -36.88 -1.80
CA ALA A 235 -14.09 -36.36 -0.85
C ALA A 235 -15.22 -35.55 -1.53
N VAL A 236 -14.91 -34.74 -2.56
CA VAL A 236 -15.91 -34.00 -3.35
C VAL A 236 -16.81 -34.95 -4.13
N ARG A 237 -16.25 -35.96 -4.82
CA ARG A 237 -17.02 -36.97 -5.57
C ARG A 237 -17.98 -37.73 -4.64
N ALA A 238 -17.46 -38.31 -3.55
CA ALA A 238 -18.27 -39.05 -2.57
C ALA A 238 -19.31 -38.18 -1.85
N ALA A 239 -19.02 -36.90 -1.58
CA ALA A 239 -19.99 -35.99 -1.00
C ALA A 239 -21.10 -35.57 -1.98
N ALA A 240 -20.83 -35.56 -3.29
CA ALA A 240 -21.80 -35.20 -4.31
C ALA A 240 -22.85 -36.31 -4.52
N ASP A 241 -22.42 -37.59 -4.51
CA ASP A 241 -23.30 -38.76 -4.56
C ASP A 241 -24.28 -38.84 -3.38
N ILE A 242 -23.86 -38.34 -2.20
CA ILE A 242 -24.61 -38.39 -0.94
C ILE A 242 -25.25 -37.00 -0.61
N SER A 243 -25.09 -36.01 -1.49
CA SER A 243 -25.41 -34.60 -1.20
C SER A 243 -26.90 -34.35 -0.94
N MET A 244 -27.19 -33.62 0.13
CA MET A 244 -28.55 -33.22 0.53
C MET A 244 -29.06 -31.96 -0.18
N GLY A 245 -28.31 -31.40 -1.14
CA GLY A 245 -28.73 -30.22 -1.89
C GLY A 245 -29.93 -30.47 -2.81
N THR A 246 -30.61 -29.41 -3.24
CA THR A 246 -31.71 -29.50 -4.22
C THR A 246 -31.16 -29.59 -5.65
N GLU A 247 -31.99 -30.03 -6.60
CA GLU A 247 -31.73 -29.77 -8.01
C GLU A 247 -32.02 -28.29 -8.32
N ILE A 248 -31.40 -27.75 -9.38
CA ILE A 248 -31.54 -26.35 -9.84
C ILE A 248 -31.74 -26.33 -11.36
N SER A 249 -32.31 -25.25 -11.89
CA SER A 249 -32.48 -25.11 -13.34
C SER A 249 -31.14 -24.83 -14.05
N GLU A 250 -31.09 -25.11 -15.35
CA GLU A 250 -29.93 -24.76 -16.18
C GLU A 250 -29.77 -23.23 -16.33
N GLU A 251 -30.87 -22.47 -16.26
CA GLU A 251 -30.87 -21.00 -16.26
C GLU A 251 -30.25 -20.43 -14.96
N ASP A 252 -30.60 -20.99 -13.80
CA ASP A 252 -29.98 -20.64 -12.51
C ASP A 252 -28.48 -20.99 -12.52
N LEU A 253 -28.15 -22.19 -13.04
CA LEU A 253 -26.78 -22.66 -13.14
C LEU A 253 -25.92 -21.74 -14.03
N GLU A 254 -26.44 -21.27 -15.17
CA GLU A 254 -25.69 -20.37 -16.05
C GLU A 254 -25.35 -19.06 -15.33
N ASN A 255 -26.29 -18.50 -14.57
CA ASN A 255 -26.07 -17.29 -13.78
C ASN A 255 -25.06 -17.52 -12.62
N ILE A 256 -25.10 -18.68 -11.96
CA ILE A 256 -24.11 -19.08 -10.95
C ILE A 256 -22.72 -19.25 -11.59
N LYS A 257 -22.62 -19.89 -12.77
CA LYS A 257 -21.35 -20.02 -13.51
C LYS A 257 -20.81 -18.66 -13.94
N ARG A 258 -21.64 -17.75 -14.45
CA ARG A 258 -21.25 -16.37 -14.78
C ARG A 258 -20.64 -15.64 -13.57
N LEU A 259 -21.23 -15.77 -12.38
CA LEU A 259 -20.66 -15.21 -11.15
C LEU A 259 -19.33 -15.89 -10.77
N ALA A 260 -19.20 -17.20 -10.94
CA ALA A 260 -17.95 -17.91 -10.69
C ALA A 260 -16.83 -17.48 -11.66
N THR A 261 -17.14 -17.24 -12.94
CA THR A 261 -16.20 -16.65 -13.91
C THR A 261 -15.71 -15.28 -13.43
N VAL A 262 -16.61 -14.38 -13.02
CA VAL A 262 -16.24 -13.06 -12.49
C VAL A 262 -15.31 -13.16 -11.26
N VAL A 263 -15.55 -14.12 -10.35
CA VAL A 263 -14.65 -14.35 -9.20
C VAL A 263 -13.26 -14.84 -9.63
N VAL A 264 -13.17 -15.68 -10.67
CA VAL A 264 -11.88 -16.14 -11.23
C VAL A 264 -11.17 -14.98 -11.95
N ASP A 265 -11.86 -14.21 -12.77
CA ASP A 265 -11.30 -13.07 -13.50
C ASP A 265 -10.82 -11.95 -12.57
N TYR A 266 -11.58 -11.63 -11.51
CA TYR A 266 -11.14 -10.71 -10.45
C TYR A 266 -9.88 -11.23 -9.74
N SER A 267 -9.78 -12.54 -9.50
CA SER A 267 -8.58 -13.13 -8.89
C SER A 267 -7.36 -13.05 -9.81
N ASN A 268 -7.54 -13.29 -11.12
CA ASN A 268 -6.48 -13.15 -12.12
C ASN A 268 -6.02 -11.69 -12.22
N TYR A 269 -6.96 -10.75 -12.34
CA TYR A 269 -6.67 -9.32 -12.41
C TYR A 269 -5.98 -8.79 -11.15
N ARG A 270 -6.34 -9.30 -9.96
CA ARG A 270 -5.68 -9.03 -8.69
C ARG A 270 -4.21 -9.47 -8.70
N GLU A 271 -3.89 -10.65 -9.24
CA GLU A 271 -2.50 -11.12 -9.37
C GLU A 271 -1.70 -10.24 -10.33
N ASP A 272 -2.26 -9.86 -11.48
CA ASP A 272 -1.57 -8.98 -12.43
C ASP A 272 -1.42 -7.54 -11.91
N LEU A 273 -2.39 -7.02 -11.16
CA LEU A 273 -2.28 -5.75 -10.45
C LEU A 273 -1.17 -5.80 -9.38
N ALA A 274 -1.03 -6.92 -8.67
CA ALA A 274 0.05 -7.12 -7.70
C ALA A 274 1.43 -7.19 -8.37
N ARG A 275 1.56 -7.88 -9.51
CA ARG A 275 2.78 -7.91 -10.35
C ARG A 275 3.13 -6.53 -10.91
N TYR A 276 2.13 -5.79 -11.40
CA TYR A 276 2.30 -4.40 -11.82
C TYR A 276 2.81 -3.52 -10.67
N LEU A 277 2.20 -3.63 -9.48
CA LEU A 277 2.60 -2.88 -8.29
C LEU A 277 4.02 -3.23 -7.82
N GLU A 278 4.43 -4.50 -7.89
CA GLU A 278 5.80 -4.94 -7.61
C GLU A 278 6.81 -4.29 -8.57
N ASN A 279 6.60 -4.43 -9.89
CA ASN A 279 7.47 -3.85 -10.91
C ASN A 279 7.53 -2.32 -10.80
N ARG A 280 6.39 -1.68 -10.52
CA ARG A 280 6.28 -0.22 -10.37
C ARG A 280 6.99 0.28 -9.11
N MET A 281 6.94 -0.48 -8.00
CA MET A 281 7.68 -0.13 -6.79
C MET A 281 9.19 -0.32 -6.97
N LYS A 282 9.64 -1.41 -7.62
CA LYS A 282 11.06 -1.64 -7.91
C LYS A 282 11.66 -0.51 -8.75
N ALA A 283 10.89 0.07 -9.68
CA ALA A 283 11.32 1.18 -10.51
C ALA A 283 11.33 2.55 -9.81
N ILE A 284 10.54 2.75 -8.73
CA ILE A 284 10.34 4.06 -8.08
C ILE A 284 11.02 4.15 -6.71
N ALA A 285 11.05 3.04 -5.96
CA ALA A 285 11.61 2.99 -4.61
C ALA A 285 12.32 1.63 -4.37
N PRO A 286 13.46 1.39 -5.04
CA PRO A 286 14.17 0.11 -4.95
C PRO A 286 14.74 -0.15 -3.56
N ASN A 287 15.34 0.85 -2.88
CA ASN A 287 15.92 0.63 -1.56
C ASN A 287 14.83 0.33 -0.51
N MET A 288 13.66 0.92 -0.67
CA MET A 288 12.46 0.60 0.10
C MET A 288 11.90 -0.80 -0.17
N THR A 289 11.86 -1.22 -1.43
CA THR A 289 11.36 -2.56 -1.82
C THR A 289 12.18 -3.66 -1.15
N GLU A 290 13.51 -3.56 -1.22
CA GLU A 290 14.44 -4.51 -0.59
C GLU A 290 14.37 -4.53 0.95
N LEU A 291 13.91 -3.43 1.58
CA LEU A 291 13.84 -3.33 3.04
C LEU A 291 12.56 -3.91 3.67
N ILE A 292 11.40 -3.74 3.02
CA ILE A 292 10.08 -4.09 3.60
C ILE A 292 9.11 -4.80 2.66
N GLY A 293 9.47 -4.96 1.38
CA GLY A 293 8.59 -5.49 0.34
C GLY A 293 7.64 -4.45 -0.26
N HIS A 294 7.36 -4.61 -1.55
CA HIS A 294 6.55 -3.72 -2.38
C HIS A 294 5.17 -3.40 -1.78
N LEU A 295 4.44 -4.38 -1.25
CA LEU A 295 3.09 -4.18 -0.69
C LEU A 295 3.10 -3.26 0.55
N VAL A 296 4.07 -3.42 1.45
CA VAL A 296 4.18 -2.57 2.65
C VAL A 296 4.69 -1.18 2.29
N GLY A 297 5.62 -1.09 1.32
CA GLY A 297 6.05 0.19 0.74
C GLY A 297 4.90 0.99 0.13
N ALA A 298 4.04 0.33 -0.66
CA ALA A 298 2.87 0.95 -1.28
C ALA A 298 1.88 1.52 -0.27
N ARG A 299 1.54 0.75 0.79
CA ARG A 299 0.66 1.24 1.85
C ARG A 299 1.28 2.38 2.67
N LEU A 300 2.61 2.41 2.87
CA LEU A 300 3.30 3.55 3.49
C LEU A 300 3.24 4.81 2.62
N ILE A 301 3.42 4.70 1.30
CA ILE A 301 3.32 5.82 0.35
C ILE A 301 1.88 6.34 0.28
N SER A 302 0.89 5.44 0.16
CA SER A 302 -0.54 5.79 0.14
C SER A 302 -0.98 6.56 1.40
N HIS A 303 -0.62 6.08 2.60
CA HIS A 303 -0.89 6.80 3.85
C HIS A 303 -0.05 8.10 4.00
N ALA A 304 1.04 8.26 3.25
CA ALA A 304 1.83 9.50 3.25
C ALA A 304 1.29 10.57 2.30
N GLY A 305 0.60 10.18 1.23
CA GLY A 305 0.08 11.05 0.16
C GLY A 305 1.04 11.24 -1.02
N SER A 306 2.34 11.04 -0.82
CA SER A 306 3.40 11.04 -1.84
C SER A 306 4.66 10.38 -1.28
N LEU A 307 5.54 9.86 -2.15
CA LEU A 307 6.87 9.39 -1.79
C LEU A 307 7.71 10.52 -1.14
N MET A 308 7.64 11.73 -1.69
CA MET A 308 8.37 12.91 -1.18
C MET A 308 7.83 13.37 0.19
N ASP A 309 6.52 13.23 0.44
CA ASP A 309 5.96 13.46 1.78
C ASP A 309 6.24 12.32 2.77
N LEU A 310 6.47 11.09 2.31
CA LEU A 310 7.02 10.01 3.14
C LEU A 310 8.48 10.31 3.53
N ALA A 311 9.30 10.84 2.60
CA ALA A 311 10.70 11.19 2.83
C ALA A 311 10.87 12.25 3.95
N LYS A 312 9.98 13.26 3.96
CA LYS A 312 9.95 14.33 4.97
C LYS A 312 9.62 13.83 6.39
N LYS A 313 8.83 12.75 6.53
CA LYS A 313 8.45 12.20 7.85
C LYS A 313 9.69 11.62 8.58
N PRO A 314 9.77 11.73 9.91
CA PRO A 314 10.85 11.10 10.68
C PRO A 314 10.60 9.60 10.88
N ALA A 315 11.68 8.86 11.14
CA ALA A 315 11.64 7.41 11.39
C ALA A 315 10.66 6.99 12.50
N SER A 316 10.47 7.81 13.53
CA SER A 316 9.51 7.59 14.61
C SER A 316 8.05 7.64 14.14
N THR A 317 7.71 8.55 13.21
CA THR A 317 6.38 8.60 12.57
C THR A 317 6.19 7.42 11.64
N ILE A 318 7.21 7.09 10.83
CA ILE A 318 7.20 5.95 9.91
C ILE A 318 7.00 4.62 10.68
N GLN A 319 7.58 4.46 11.88
CA GLN A 319 7.38 3.30 12.74
C GLN A 319 5.91 3.06 13.12
N ILE A 320 5.12 4.12 13.29
CA ILE A 320 3.75 4.08 13.86
C ILE A 320 2.65 4.49 12.88
N LEU A 321 2.99 4.72 11.61
CA LEU A 321 2.07 5.10 10.54
C LEU A 321 0.96 4.04 10.38
N GLY A 322 -0.31 4.46 10.31
CA GLY A 322 -1.49 3.58 10.35
C GLY A 322 -2.00 3.23 11.76
N ALA A 323 -1.19 3.38 12.83
CA ALA A 323 -1.63 3.18 14.22
C ALA A 323 -2.16 4.45 14.90
N GLU A 324 -2.42 5.51 14.13
CA GLU A 324 -2.63 6.88 14.63
C GLU A 324 -3.84 7.01 15.57
N LYS A 325 -4.96 6.34 15.26
CA LYS A 325 -6.14 6.29 16.14
C LYS A 325 -5.82 5.72 17.53
N ALA A 326 -4.95 4.71 17.61
CA ALA A 326 -4.50 4.13 18.87
C ALA A 326 -3.44 5.02 19.57
N LEU A 327 -2.55 5.64 18.80
CA LEU A 327 -1.53 6.58 19.28
C LEU A 327 -2.16 7.81 19.95
N PHE A 328 -3.05 8.53 19.26
CA PHE A 328 -3.69 9.73 19.79
C PHE A 328 -4.61 9.43 20.98
N ARG A 329 -5.26 8.25 21.00
CA ARG A 329 -6.00 7.77 22.19
C ARG A 329 -5.06 7.59 23.38
N ALA A 330 -3.96 6.84 23.20
CA ALA A 330 -2.99 6.58 24.27
C ALA A 330 -2.34 7.86 24.80
N LEU A 331 -1.99 8.81 23.93
CA LEU A 331 -1.44 10.11 24.33
C LEU A 331 -2.45 10.94 25.14
N LYS A 332 -3.73 10.98 24.72
CA LYS A 332 -4.80 11.68 25.48
C LYS A 332 -5.04 11.07 26.86
N THR A 333 -5.04 9.74 26.99
CA THR A 333 -5.27 9.04 28.26
C THR A 333 -4.00 8.74 29.07
N LYS A 334 -2.83 9.23 28.63
CA LYS A 334 -1.51 8.92 29.21
C LYS A 334 -1.22 7.41 29.36
N HIS A 335 -1.75 6.59 28.45
CA HIS A 335 -1.47 5.16 28.36
C HIS A 335 -0.26 4.85 27.47
N ALA A 336 0.20 3.60 27.50
CA ALA A 336 1.30 3.15 26.65
C ALA A 336 0.94 3.25 25.16
N THR A 337 1.84 3.84 24.38
CA THR A 337 1.67 4.05 22.93
C THR A 337 1.89 2.77 22.11
N PRO A 338 1.29 2.66 20.91
CA PRO A 338 1.56 1.54 19.99
C PRO A 338 3.03 1.52 19.56
N LYS A 339 3.60 0.31 19.45
CA LYS A 339 5.02 0.08 19.15
C LYS A 339 5.32 -0.07 17.66
N TYR A 340 4.30 -0.20 16.84
CA TYR A 340 4.35 -0.42 15.40
C TYR A 340 3.00 -0.04 14.78
N GLY A 341 3.03 0.44 13.53
CA GLY A 341 1.88 0.55 12.65
C GLY A 341 1.99 -0.47 11.51
N MET A 342 1.75 -0.05 10.26
CA MET A 342 1.75 -0.92 9.06
C MET A 342 3.05 -1.74 8.89
N ILE A 343 4.19 -1.23 9.38
CA ILE A 343 5.49 -1.93 9.39
C ILE A 343 5.45 -3.26 10.17
N TYR A 344 4.42 -3.53 10.99
CA TYR A 344 4.19 -4.84 11.61
C TYR A 344 4.11 -6.00 10.59
N HIS A 345 3.61 -5.73 9.38
CA HIS A 345 3.45 -6.72 8.31
C HIS A 345 4.71 -6.91 7.45
N ALA A 346 5.80 -6.18 7.70
CA ALA A 346 7.07 -6.41 7.02
C ALA A 346 7.71 -7.72 7.50
N SER A 347 8.20 -8.55 6.57
CA SER A 347 8.75 -9.90 6.83
C SER A 347 9.72 -9.95 8.02
N LEU A 348 10.67 -9.01 8.07
CA LEU A 348 11.68 -8.91 9.14
C LEU A 348 11.09 -8.63 10.55
N VAL A 349 9.90 -8.02 10.65
CA VAL A 349 9.17 -7.82 11.92
C VAL A 349 8.29 -9.02 12.23
N GLY A 350 7.78 -9.71 11.21
CA GLY A 350 7.09 -10.99 11.34
C GLY A 350 7.97 -12.05 12.03
N GLN A 351 9.22 -12.19 11.58
CA GLN A 351 10.21 -13.15 12.05
C GLN A 351 10.70 -12.94 13.50
N ALA A 352 10.59 -11.73 14.06
CA ALA A 352 11.11 -11.42 15.39
C ALA A 352 10.16 -11.88 16.53
N SER A 353 10.69 -12.29 17.68
CA SER A 353 9.86 -12.74 18.80
C SER A 353 9.38 -11.58 19.69
N GLY A 354 8.33 -11.80 20.50
CA GLY A 354 7.55 -10.78 21.24
C GLY A 354 8.24 -9.45 21.61
N LYS A 355 9.22 -9.45 22.53
CA LYS A 355 9.90 -8.21 22.98
C LYS A 355 10.94 -7.69 21.97
N ASN A 356 11.35 -8.51 21.00
CA ASN A 356 12.29 -8.14 19.92
C ASN A 356 11.59 -7.48 18.73
N LYS A 357 10.32 -7.82 18.41
CA LYS A 357 9.51 -7.14 17.37
C LYS A 357 9.59 -5.61 17.49
N GLY A 358 9.38 -5.06 18.68
CA GLY A 358 9.46 -3.61 18.94
C GLY A 358 10.86 -2.99 18.89
N LYS A 359 11.93 -3.79 18.93
CA LYS A 359 13.32 -3.33 18.71
C LYS A 359 13.62 -3.28 17.21
N ILE A 360 13.30 -4.36 16.51
CA ILE A 360 13.50 -4.50 15.06
C ILE A 360 12.63 -3.51 14.30
N ALA A 361 11.35 -3.34 14.64
CA ALA A 361 10.48 -2.34 14.01
C ALA A 361 11.04 -0.91 14.08
N ARG A 362 11.73 -0.54 15.18
CA ARG A 362 12.41 0.76 15.32
C ARG A 362 13.67 0.85 14.44
N GLN A 363 14.50 -0.19 14.44
CA GLN A 363 15.72 -0.23 13.61
C GLN A 363 15.39 -0.25 12.11
N LEU A 364 14.36 -1.01 11.74
CA LEU A 364 13.80 -1.08 10.39
C LEU A 364 13.21 0.26 9.97
N ALA A 365 12.33 0.89 10.77
CA ALA A 365 11.79 2.21 10.45
C ALA A 365 12.89 3.28 10.28
N ALA A 366 14.00 3.18 11.02
CA ALA A 366 15.17 4.05 10.86
C ALA A 366 16.00 3.76 9.59
N LYS A 367 15.92 2.55 9.02
CA LYS A 367 16.53 2.22 7.72
C LYS A 367 15.60 2.50 6.53
N VAL A 368 14.32 2.20 6.67
CA VAL A 368 13.22 2.63 5.80
C VAL A 368 13.29 4.14 5.58
N ALA A 369 13.35 4.94 6.65
CA ALA A 369 13.46 6.40 6.55
C ALA A 369 14.74 6.92 5.87
N LEU A 370 15.80 6.11 5.77
CA LEU A 370 16.99 6.43 4.96
C LEU A 370 16.80 5.98 3.50
N GLY A 371 16.22 4.79 3.28
CA GLY A 371 15.85 4.27 1.97
C GLY A 371 14.93 5.22 1.21
N VAL A 372 13.80 5.62 1.79
CA VAL A 372 12.87 6.60 1.17
C VAL A 372 13.60 7.89 0.76
N ARG A 373 14.53 8.37 1.59
CA ARG A 373 15.22 9.65 1.32
C ARG A 373 16.26 9.57 0.22
N VAL A 374 16.82 8.39 -0.04
CA VAL A 374 17.65 8.17 -1.24
C VAL A 374 16.72 7.97 -2.43
N ASP A 375 15.76 7.04 -2.34
CA ASP A 375 14.77 6.75 -3.38
C ASP A 375 13.99 8.00 -3.87
N ALA A 376 13.83 9.04 -3.04
CA ALA A 376 13.07 10.25 -3.36
C ALA A 376 13.89 11.53 -3.64
N LEU A 377 15.21 11.53 -3.40
CA LEU A 377 16.05 12.74 -3.52
C LEU A 377 17.37 12.52 -4.29
N ASP A 378 17.72 11.28 -4.61
CA ASP A 378 18.94 10.97 -5.33
C ASP A 378 18.70 11.00 -6.85
N GLU A 379 18.99 12.15 -7.44
CA GLU A 379 18.88 12.40 -8.88
C GLU A 379 19.83 11.52 -9.73
N THR A 380 20.79 10.80 -9.11
CA THR A 380 21.75 9.92 -9.82
C THR A 380 21.31 8.46 -9.91
N LEU A 381 20.14 8.10 -9.37
CA LEU A 381 19.65 6.71 -9.37
C LEU A 381 19.54 6.08 -10.77
N GLU A 382 19.17 6.86 -11.80
CA GLU A 382 19.08 6.37 -13.19
C GLU A 382 20.44 5.96 -13.79
N GLU A 383 21.55 6.50 -13.28
CA GLU A 383 22.92 6.17 -13.74
C GLU A 383 23.56 5.04 -12.91
N SER A 384 22.89 4.55 -11.87
CA SER A 384 23.45 3.57 -10.94
C SER A 384 23.33 2.11 -11.43
N GLU A 385 24.46 1.41 -11.57
CA GLU A 385 24.50 0.02 -12.06
C GLU A 385 23.76 -0.98 -11.15
N THR A 386 23.52 -0.63 -9.88
CA THR A 386 22.88 -1.49 -8.87
C THR A 386 21.81 -0.73 -8.07
N PRO A 387 20.62 -0.49 -8.63
CA PRO A 387 19.51 0.09 -7.88
C PRO A 387 19.15 -0.78 -6.66
N GLY A 388 18.88 -0.15 -5.52
CA GLY A 388 18.55 -0.86 -4.28
C GLY A 388 19.73 -1.29 -3.41
N ALA A 389 20.98 -1.00 -3.80
CA ALA A 389 22.19 -1.41 -3.06
C ALA A 389 22.24 -0.93 -1.59
N LEU A 390 21.73 0.26 -1.27
CA LEU A 390 21.63 0.71 0.12
C LEU A 390 20.56 -0.07 0.90
N GLY A 391 19.45 -0.40 0.24
CA GLY A 391 18.36 -1.22 0.77
C GLY A 391 18.83 -2.62 1.16
N SER A 392 19.47 -3.34 0.24
CA SER A 392 19.98 -4.70 0.47
C SER A 392 21.09 -4.75 1.52
N LEU A 393 22.04 -3.80 1.52
CA LEU A 393 23.06 -3.66 2.58
C LEU A 393 22.42 -3.35 3.94
N ALA A 394 21.37 -2.53 3.99
CA ALA A 394 20.65 -2.22 5.21
C ALA A 394 19.82 -3.43 5.70
N PHE A 395 19.20 -4.19 4.79
CA PHE A 395 18.48 -5.44 5.09
C PHE A 395 19.42 -6.49 5.67
N ALA A 396 20.57 -6.75 5.02
CA ALA A 396 21.60 -7.66 5.52
C ALA A 396 22.15 -7.23 6.89
N LYS A 397 22.29 -5.92 7.14
CA LYS A 397 22.68 -5.40 8.46
C LYS A 397 21.58 -5.60 9.51
N LEU A 398 20.30 -5.55 9.12
CA LEU A 398 19.17 -5.76 10.02
C LEU A 398 18.92 -7.24 10.33
N SER A 399 19.02 -8.14 9.35
CA SER A 399 18.88 -9.59 9.57
C SER A 399 19.95 -10.12 10.52
N ASN A 400 21.22 -9.73 10.33
CA ASN A 400 22.30 -10.04 11.28
C ASN A 400 22.04 -9.49 12.70
N ASN A 401 21.32 -8.37 12.84
CA ASN A 401 20.90 -7.85 14.14
C ASN A 401 19.72 -8.63 14.74
N LEU A 402 18.78 -9.11 13.90
CA LEU A 402 17.69 -10.00 14.30
C LEU A 402 18.24 -11.33 14.84
N SER A 403 19.10 -12.01 14.08
CA SER A 403 19.73 -13.28 14.51
C SER A 403 20.48 -13.12 15.84
N ARG A 404 21.15 -11.98 16.05
CA ARG A 404 21.83 -11.64 17.31
C ARG A 404 20.89 -11.29 18.48
N LEU A 405 19.64 -10.89 18.19
CA LEU A 405 18.62 -10.56 19.20
C LEU A 405 17.78 -11.77 19.61
N GLU A 406 17.49 -12.70 18.69
CA GLU A 406 16.83 -13.97 18.98
C GLU A 406 17.82 -15.00 19.55
N GLY A 407 19.01 -15.13 18.96
CA GLY A 407 20.10 -15.98 19.45
C GLY A 407 20.76 -15.51 20.74
N LYS A 408 20.17 -14.53 21.45
CA LYS A 408 20.66 -14.10 22.76
C LYS A 408 20.14 -15.06 23.84
N PRO A 409 21.00 -15.82 24.53
CA PRO A 409 20.53 -16.79 25.52
C PRO A 409 19.70 -16.13 26.62
N ILE A 410 18.57 -16.75 26.93
CA ILE A 410 17.75 -16.39 28.09
C ILE A 410 18.60 -16.63 29.33
N LYS A 411 18.81 -15.60 30.16
CA LYS A 411 19.52 -15.77 31.43
C LYS A 411 18.69 -16.64 32.37
N SER A 412 19.08 -17.89 32.52
CA SER A 412 18.63 -18.75 33.61
C SER A 412 19.22 -18.22 34.92
N ASN A 413 18.48 -17.36 35.61
CA ASN A 413 18.73 -17.05 37.03
C ASN A 413 18.42 -18.26 37.95
N ILE A 414 17.95 -19.37 37.37
CA ILE A 414 17.95 -20.68 38.01
C ILE A 414 19.41 -21.17 38.06
N THR A 415 20.02 -21.06 39.24
CA THR A 415 21.08 -22.01 39.62
C THR A 415 20.45 -23.39 39.60
N ILE A 416 20.75 -24.17 38.55
CA ILE A 416 20.41 -25.59 38.53
C ILE A 416 21.17 -26.19 39.71
N ALA A 417 20.42 -26.62 40.73
CA ALA A 417 20.95 -27.32 41.89
C ALA A 417 21.35 -28.73 41.44
N HIS A 418 22.48 -28.81 40.73
CA HIS A 418 23.21 -30.06 40.61
C HIS A 418 23.46 -30.55 42.04
N PRO A 419 23.04 -31.78 42.42
CA PRO A 419 23.64 -32.41 43.58
C PRO A 419 25.16 -32.41 43.35
N GLN A 420 25.94 -32.25 44.44
CA GLN A 420 27.39 -32.30 44.32
C GLN A 420 27.78 -33.58 43.55
N PRO A 421 28.74 -33.52 42.62
CA PRO A 421 29.21 -34.73 41.95
C PRO A 421 29.77 -35.65 43.04
N GLU A 422 29.02 -36.71 43.35
CA GLU A 422 29.51 -37.82 44.15
C GLU A 422 30.82 -38.28 43.50
N GLN A 423 31.84 -38.54 44.30
CA GLN A 423 33.12 -38.99 43.77
C GLN A 423 32.89 -40.27 42.96
N PHE A 424 33.57 -40.41 41.83
CA PHE A 424 33.36 -41.55 40.93
C PHE A 424 33.93 -42.82 41.57
N ASP A 425 33.13 -43.44 42.43
CA ASP A 425 33.47 -44.69 43.09
C ASP A 425 33.52 -45.81 42.05
N LEU A 426 34.73 -46.27 41.78
CA LEU A 426 35.00 -47.49 41.03
C LEU A 426 34.44 -48.68 41.80
N LYS A 427 33.16 -49.02 41.55
CA LYS A 427 32.54 -50.25 42.06
C LYS A 427 33.40 -51.44 41.70
N GLU A 428 33.94 -52.10 42.72
CA GLU A 428 34.73 -53.32 42.56
C GLU A 428 33.87 -54.45 41.99
N VAL A 429 33.95 -54.62 40.67
CA VAL A 429 33.42 -55.79 39.99
C VAL A 429 34.25 -56.99 40.43
N ARG A 430 33.61 -58.00 41.04
CA ARG A 430 34.25 -59.27 41.39
C ARG A 430 34.87 -59.89 40.13
N LYS A 431 36.19 -59.82 40.01
CA LYS A 431 36.94 -60.52 38.97
C LYS A 431 36.84 -62.02 39.21
N TYR A 432 36.64 -62.79 38.14
CA TYR A 432 36.64 -64.25 38.22
C TYR A 432 38.00 -64.74 38.74
N ASN A 433 37.99 -65.61 39.76
CA ASN A 433 39.22 -66.10 40.35
C ASN A 433 39.78 -67.27 39.52
N ILE A 434 40.66 -66.95 38.58
CA ILE A 434 41.35 -67.91 37.70
C ILE A 434 42.13 -68.98 38.51
N GLY A 435 42.50 -68.69 39.76
CA GLY A 435 43.12 -69.67 40.66
C GLY A 435 42.17 -70.76 41.16
N ALA A 436 40.86 -70.64 40.97
CA ALA A 436 39.88 -71.66 41.37
C ALA A 436 39.83 -72.87 40.41
N ASP A 437 40.38 -72.74 39.19
CA ASP A 437 40.50 -73.85 38.24
C ASP A 437 41.74 -74.74 38.53
N GLY A 438 42.53 -74.41 39.58
CA GLY A 438 43.62 -75.23 40.10
C GLY A 438 43.13 -76.30 41.07
N GLN A 439 43.40 -77.57 40.77
CA GLN A 439 42.85 -78.71 41.50
C GLN A 439 43.72 -79.17 42.69
N MET A 440 43.08 -79.66 43.76
CA MET A 440 43.65 -80.29 44.99
C MET A 440 44.16 -79.31 46.08
N VAL A 441 44.03 -79.54 47.40
CA VAL A 441 43.31 -80.54 48.22
C VAL A 441 43.14 -79.97 49.67
N GLY A 442 42.04 -80.27 50.39
CA GLY A 442 41.93 -80.06 51.85
C GLY A 442 40.64 -79.36 52.36
N GLU A 443 40.10 -79.84 53.49
CA GLU A 443 38.91 -79.33 54.23
C GLU A 443 39.32 -78.65 55.57
N PRO A 444 38.42 -78.18 56.48
CA PRO A 444 36.99 -77.80 56.38
C PRO A 444 36.59 -76.43 57.04
N ILE A 445 35.36 -75.99 56.73
CA ILE A 445 34.30 -75.37 57.58
C ILE A 445 34.66 -74.77 58.97
N VAL A 446 34.25 -73.50 59.21
CA VAL A 446 33.51 -73.03 60.43
C VAL A 446 32.53 -71.91 60.02
N VAL A 447 31.39 -71.79 60.72
CA VAL A 447 30.41 -70.68 60.64
C VAL A 447 30.19 -70.10 62.04
N GLU A 448 30.03 -68.79 62.18
CA GLU A 448 29.48 -68.20 63.40
C GLU A 448 28.64 -66.94 63.12
N GLU A 449 27.46 -66.88 63.76
CA GLU A 449 26.62 -65.67 63.92
C GLU A 449 26.99 -65.02 65.30
N ALA A 450 26.39 -63.96 65.86
CA ALA A 450 25.17 -63.21 65.61
C ALA A 450 25.23 -61.81 66.30
N GLU A 451 24.11 -61.08 66.27
CA GLU A 451 23.71 -60.03 67.24
C GLU A 451 24.48 -58.69 67.30
N SER A 452 23.90 -57.56 67.73
CA SER A 452 22.49 -57.08 67.78
C SER A 452 22.52 -55.52 67.88
N LYS A 453 21.48 -54.70 67.67
CA LYS A 453 20.07 -54.71 68.15
C LYS A 453 19.18 -53.75 67.32
N LYS A 454 17.87 -54.09 67.22
CA LYS A 454 16.62 -53.28 67.34
C LYS A 454 16.51 -51.84 66.75
N GLU A 455 15.37 -51.33 66.25
CA GLU A 455 14.00 -51.81 65.89
C GLU A 455 13.36 -50.69 65.00
N LYS A 456 12.61 -50.96 63.90
CA LYS A 456 11.14 -51.17 63.79
C LYS A 456 10.31 -50.10 64.54
N LYS A 457 9.22 -49.49 64.04
CA LYS A 457 8.23 -49.78 62.96
C LYS A 457 7.48 -48.44 62.66
N ASP A 458 6.83 -48.12 61.52
CA ASP A 458 6.61 -48.76 60.21
C ASP A 458 6.02 -47.72 59.18
N LYS A 459 5.49 -48.25 58.07
CA LYS A 459 4.58 -47.75 57.00
C LYS A 459 3.24 -47.10 57.49
N LYS A 460 2.37 -46.45 56.67
CA LYS A 460 1.80 -46.72 55.31
C LYS A 460 1.11 -45.43 54.74
N GLU A 461 0.75 -45.22 53.46
CA GLU A 461 1.08 -45.82 52.14
C GLU A 461 0.63 -44.89 50.96
N LYS A 462 1.30 -44.98 49.79
CA LYS A 462 0.81 -44.83 48.37
C LYS A 462 -0.52 -44.08 48.07
N LYS A 463 -0.58 -43.09 47.16
CA LYS A 463 -0.53 -43.12 45.66
C LYS A 463 -0.69 -41.65 45.15
N SER A 464 -0.42 -41.21 43.90
CA SER A 464 0.00 -41.87 42.64
C SER A 464 0.66 -40.86 41.65
N ARG A 465 1.28 -41.38 40.58
CA ARG A 465 1.77 -40.69 39.35
C ARG A 465 0.75 -39.67 38.79
N LYS A 466 1.13 -38.47 38.33
CA LYS A 466 2.09 -38.04 37.27
C LYS A 466 1.48 -38.09 35.86
N SER A 467 1.19 -36.92 35.30
CA SER A 467 0.86 -36.68 33.89
C SER A 467 1.44 -35.32 33.45
N LEU A 468 2.50 -35.32 32.66
CA LEU A 468 2.85 -34.18 31.81
C LEU A 468 2.29 -34.48 30.41
N VAL A 469 1.25 -33.75 30.03
CA VAL A 469 0.95 -33.37 28.64
C VAL A 469 0.27 -32.00 28.76
N GLU A 470 0.82 -30.98 28.11
CA GLU A 470 0.16 -29.69 27.90
C GLU A 470 0.12 -29.49 26.38
N GLU A 471 -0.92 -30.00 25.76
CA GLU A 471 -1.19 -29.80 24.34
C GLU A 471 -1.63 -28.36 24.10
N VAL A 472 -1.09 -27.75 23.04
CA VAL A 472 -1.45 -26.39 22.64
C VAL A 472 -2.71 -26.45 21.77
N PRO A 473 -3.84 -25.85 22.19
CA PRO A 473 -4.94 -25.59 21.28
C PRO A 473 -4.58 -24.36 20.41
N GLU A 474 -4.37 -24.57 19.12
CA GLU A 474 -4.47 -23.47 18.16
C GLU A 474 -5.91 -22.96 18.14
N VAL A 475 -6.08 -21.63 18.25
CA VAL A 475 -7.37 -20.96 18.06
C VAL A 475 -7.15 -19.79 17.13
N GLU A 476 -7.60 -19.94 15.88
CA GLU A 476 -7.76 -18.81 14.97
C GLU A 476 -8.76 -17.82 15.58
N MET A 477 -8.40 -16.53 15.63
CA MET A 477 -9.33 -15.46 15.97
C MET A 477 -9.61 -14.59 14.76
N LYS A 478 -10.82 -14.75 14.20
CA LYS A 478 -11.47 -13.72 13.38
C LYS A 478 -12.06 -12.64 14.28
N ASP A 479 -12.33 -11.47 13.72
CA ASP A 479 -12.79 -10.28 14.44
C ASP A 479 -14.14 -10.46 15.15
N GLY A 480 -14.27 -9.83 16.33
CA GLY A 480 -15.54 -9.69 17.05
C GLY A 480 -15.35 -9.54 18.56
N ASP A 481 -15.81 -8.42 19.10
CA ASP A 481 -16.09 -8.11 20.52
C ASP A 481 -15.11 -8.58 21.63
N VAL A 482 -14.48 -7.59 22.28
CA VAL A 482 -13.68 -7.80 23.49
C VAL A 482 -14.57 -7.69 24.73
N GLU A 483 -15.00 -8.82 25.30
CA GLU A 483 -15.49 -8.83 26.68
C GLU A 483 -14.36 -8.41 27.64
N VAL A 484 -14.65 -7.43 28.51
CA VAL A 484 -13.66 -6.91 29.45
C VAL A 484 -13.63 -7.81 30.69
N ALA A 485 -12.56 -8.59 30.83
CA ALA A 485 -12.31 -9.38 32.04
C ALA A 485 -12.33 -8.49 33.30
N PRO A 486 -13.02 -8.88 34.38
CA PRO A 486 -13.18 -8.05 35.57
C PRO A 486 -11.84 -7.86 36.30
N LYS A 487 -11.64 -6.69 36.90
CA LYS A 487 -10.53 -6.45 37.83
C LYS A 487 -10.73 -7.25 39.11
N GLU A 488 -9.66 -7.78 39.66
CA GLU A 488 -9.63 -8.19 41.06
C GLU A 488 -9.72 -6.93 41.94
N LEU A 489 -10.65 -6.93 42.90
CA LEU A 489 -10.86 -5.87 43.89
C LEU A 489 -10.19 -6.23 45.21
N SER A 490 -9.78 -5.23 46.01
CA SER A 490 -9.26 -5.50 47.35
C SER A 490 -10.37 -5.95 48.31
N GLU A 491 -10.00 -6.64 49.40
CA GLU A 491 -10.98 -7.05 50.42
C GLU A 491 -11.65 -5.85 51.10
N GLU A 492 -10.95 -4.72 51.22
CA GLU A 492 -11.47 -3.46 51.77
C GLU A 492 -12.50 -2.80 50.83
N ASP A 493 -12.24 -2.79 49.52
CA ASP A 493 -13.21 -2.31 48.52
C ASP A 493 -14.48 -3.17 48.51
N ILE A 494 -14.32 -4.49 48.62
CA ILE A 494 -15.42 -5.45 48.69
C ILE A 494 -16.28 -5.19 49.94
N GLU A 495 -15.68 -4.97 51.11
CA GLU A 495 -16.40 -4.60 52.34
C GLU A 495 -17.18 -3.29 52.18
N ARG A 496 -16.56 -2.26 51.58
CA ARG A 496 -17.17 -0.94 51.38
C ARG A 496 -18.35 -1.00 50.42
N LEU A 497 -18.16 -1.58 49.23
CA LEU A 497 -19.19 -1.69 48.20
C LEU A 497 -20.32 -2.65 48.61
N ALA A 498 -20.03 -3.68 49.41
CA ALA A 498 -21.05 -4.55 49.98
C ALA A 498 -21.96 -3.80 50.98
N LYS A 499 -21.39 -2.92 51.83
CA LYS A 499 -22.15 -2.04 52.73
C LYS A 499 -23.02 -1.05 51.94
N GLU A 500 -22.48 -0.45 50.88
CA GLU A 500 -23.23 0.46 49.99
C GLU A 500 -24.36 -0.26 49.23
N ALA A 501 -24.18 -1.54 48.88
CA ALA A 501 -25.20 -2.40 48.28
C ALA A 501 -26.18 -3.04 49.29
N GLY A 502 -26.00 -2.85 50.60
CA GLY A 502 -26.82 -3.48 51.64
C GLY A 502 -26.70 -5.02 51.73
N ILE A 503 -25.58 -5.59 51.27
CA ILE A 503 -25.37 -7.04 51.13
C ILE A 503 -24.11 -7.47 51.92
N SER A 504 -24.01 -8.72 52.37
CA SER A 504 -22.79 -9.21 53.04
C SER A 504 -21.63 -9.42 52.05
N ALA A 505 -20.41 -9.08 52.45
CA ALA A 505 -19.20 -9.12 51.59
C ALA A 505 -19.04 -10.42 50.79
N LYS A 506 -19.21 -11.59 51.42
CA LYS A 506 -19.14 -12.90 50.73
C LYS A 506 -20.23 -13.10 49.66
N LYS A 507 -21.41 -12.50 49.84
CA LYS A 507 -22.51 -12.53 48.86
C LYS A 507 -22.29 -11.48 47.76
N PHE A 508 -21.71 -10.33 48.08
CA PHE A 508 -21.31 -9.31 47.11
C PHE A 508 -20.23 -9.84 46.15
N ALA A 509 -19.10 -10.33 46.69
CA ALA A 509 -18.01 -10.89 45.90
C ALA A 509 -18.48 -12.03 44.95
N LYS A 510 -19.35 -12.92 45.43
CA LYS A 510 -19.93 -14.02 44.61
C LYS A 510 -20.88 -13.54 43.50
N ARG A 511 -21.44 -12.33 43.59
CA ARG A 511 -22.26 -11.72 42.53
C ARG A 511 -21.39 -10.89 41.56
N TYR A 512 -20.39 -10.17 42.07
CA TYR A 512 -19.40 -9.48 41.24
C TYR A 512 -18.60 -10.46 40.36
N ALA A 513 -18.10 -11.57 40.91
CA ALA A 513 -17.40 -12.63 40.17
C ALA A 513 -18.30 -13.40 39.17
N LYS A 514 -19.59 -13.08 39.10
CA LYS A 514 -20.54 -13.58 38.09
C LYS A 514 -21.00 -12.51 37.09
N GLY A 515 -20.53 -11.27 37.21
CA GLY A 515 -21.02 -10.13 36.43
C GLY A 515 -22.42 -9.64 36.80
N GLU A 516 -23.05 -10.17 37.87
CA GLU A 516 -24.38 -9.75 38.33
C GLU A 516 -24.39 -8.35 38.97
N ILE A 517 -23.21 -7.76 39.24
CA ILE A 517 -23.05 -6.40 39.77
C ILE A 517 -21.93 -5.71 38.97
N GLN A 518 -22.25 -4.59 38.34
CA GLN A 518 -21.29 -3.80 37.56
C GLN A 518 -20.89 -2.52 38.29
N LEU A 519 -19.63 -2.10 38.11
CA LEU A 519 -19.10 -0.84 38.60
C LEU A 519 -18.92 0.15 37.45
N ASN A 520 -19.13 1.42 37.74
CA ASN A 520 -18.79 2.52 36.84
C ASN A 520 -17.27 2.71 36.75
N ALA A 521 -16.81 3.50 35.77
CA ALA A 521 -15.39 3.81 35.59
C ALA A 521 -14.74 4.43 36.85
N ASP A 522 -15.52 5.16 37.64
CA ASP A 522 -15.12 5.83 38.88
C ASP A 522 -15.20 4.92 40.13
N GLY A 523 -15.50 3.63 39.97
CA GLY A 523 -15.53 2.63 41.04
C GLY A 523 -16.82 2.57 41.86
N THR A 524 -17.84 3.36 41.52
CA THR A 524 -19.17 3.34 42.18
C THR A 524 -20.10 2.28 41.60
N LEU A 525 -21.11 1.86 42.37
CA LEU A 525 -22.13 0.92 41.92
C LEU A 525 -23.00 1.54 40.81
N LYS A 526 -23.14 0.82 39.69
CA LYS A 526 -24.03 1.20 38.60
C LYS A 526 -25.48 0.89 39.02
N LYS A 527 -26.36 1.90 38.97
CA LYS A 527 -27.79 1.76 39.28
C LYS A 527 -28.58 1.55 37.98
N ASP A 528 -29.56 0.66 38.02
CA ASP A 528 -30.49 0.46 36.92
C ASP A 528 -31.41 1.68 36.78
N GLY A 529 -31.26 2.45 35.70
CA GLY A 529 -32.03 3.68 35.46
C GLY A 529 -31.70 4.37 34.13
N ASP A 530 -30.42 4.54 33.82
CA ASP A 530 -29.97 5.24 32.61
C ASP A 530 -29.69 4.24 31.46
N ALA A 531 -30.65 4.08 30.55
CA ALA A 531 -30.50 3.27 29.35
C ALA A 531 -31.35 3.81 28.17
N GLU A 532 -30.68 4.42 27.19
CA GLU A 532 -31.19 4.48 25.82
C GLU A 532 -30.73 3.22 25.03
N ALA A 533 -31.46 2.88 23.96
CA ALA A 533 -31.35 1.61 23.23
C ALA A 533 -30.12 1.59 22.27
N GLU A 534 -29.77 0.50 21.54
CA GLU A 534 -30.58 -0.61 21.02
C GLU A 534 -29.75 -1.93 20.90
N PRO A 535 -30.08 -3.00 20.10
CA PRO A 535 -30.35 -4.30 20.70
C PRO A 535 -29.42 -5.47 20.28
N THR A 536 -29.51 -6.60 21.01
CA THR A 536 -29.02 -7.92 20.55
C THR A 536 -30.03 -9.04 20.86
N PRO A 537 -30.13 -10.11 20.03
CA PRO A 537 -31.21 -11.09 20.11
C PRO A 537 -30.93 -12.26 21.08
N LYS A 538 -31.95 -12.69 21.83
CA LYS A 538 -31.87 -13.87 22.72
C LYS A 538 -32.29 -15.17 22.01
N LYS A 539 -31.48 -16.22 22.16
CA LYS A 539 -31.91 -17.63 21.99
C LYS A 539 -32.25 -18.24 23.35
N SER A 540 -33.51 -18.66 23.56
CA SER A 540 -33.82 -19.94 24.25
C SER A 540 -35.30 -20.33 24.24
N LYS A 541 -35.51 -21.64 24.12
CA LYS A 541 -36.73 -22.41 24.44
C LYS A 541 -36.88 -22.51 25.99
N SER A 542 -38.02 -22.81 26.64
CA SER A 542 -39.44 -22.94 26.24
C SER A 542 -40.29 -23.38 27.46
N SER A 543 -41.56 -22.96 27.59
CA SER A 543 -42.58 -23.73 28.35
C SER A 543 -44.05 -23.33 28.10
N LYS A 544 -44.90 -24.36 27.93
CA LYS A 544 -46.39 -24.44 27.96
C LYS A 544 -47.08 -23.47 28.97
N ARG A 545 -48.32 -22.97 28.83
CA ARG A 545 -49.54 -23.17 27.96
C ARG A 545 -50.33 -21.81 27.91
N ALA A 546 -51.56 -21.57 27.43
CA ALA A 546 -52.74 -22.33 26.93
C ALA A 546 -52.99 -21.97 25.41
N ARG A 547 -54.13 -21.82 24.70
CA ARG A 547 -55.63 -21.76 24.85
C ARG A 547 -56.28 -20.54 25.54
N GLU A 548 -57.35 -19.91 25.03
CA GLU A 548 -58.27 -20.12 23.87
C GLU A 548 -58.13 -18.96 22.81
N GLU A 549 -58.28 -19.14 21.49
CA GLU A 549 -59.48 -19.23 20.59
C GLU A 549 -60.17 -17.86 20.28
N ASP A 550 -60.00 -17.41 19.01
CA ASP A 550 -60.85 -16.56 18.12
C ASP A 550 -61.17 -15.08 18.49
N GLU A 551 -61.58 -14.15 17.59
CA GLU A 551 -62.14 -14.25 16.22
C GLU A 551 -61.83 -12.99 15.33
N GLU A 552 -62.42 -12.97 14.13
CA GLU A 552 -62.60 -11.94 13.07
C GLU A 552 -62.93 -10.47 13.51
N GLU A 553 -62.92 -9.39 12.68
CA GLU A 553 -62.33 -9.01 11.37
C GLU A 553 -62.48 -7.45 11.22
N ALA A 554 -62.43 -6.91 9.99
CA ALA A 554 -62.95 -5.62 9.51
C ALA A 554 -62.45 -4.26 10.09
N THR A 555 -61.97 -3.41 9.17
CA THR A 555 -62.16 -1.93 9.27
C THR A 555 -63.39 -1.55 8.43
N PRO A 556 -64.12 -0.44 8.70
CA PRO A 556 -63.80 0.79 7.95
C PRO A 556 -64.20 2.17 8.57
N ALA A 557 -63.40 3.20 8.23
CA ALA A 557 -63.80 4.55 7.77
C ALA A 557 -64.78 5.51 8.51
N LYS A 558 -64.25 6.73 8.77
CA LYS A 558 -64.81 8.10 8.54
C LYS A 558 -65.65 8.86 9.61
N SER A 559 -65.50 10.19 9.50
CA SER A 559 -66.24 11.33 10.13
C SER A 559 -65.91 11.65 11.61
N GLY A 560 -65.90 12.92 12.07
CA GLY A 560 -65.83 14.21 11.34
C GLY A 560 -66.30 15.46 12.13
N LYS A 561 -65.76 16.66 11.79
CA LYS A 561 -66.18 18.05 12.16
C LYS A 561 -65.98 18.50 13.63
N GLU A 562 -65.87 19.80 14.02
CA GLU A 562 -65.62 21.14 13.38
C GLU A 562 -65.21 22.17 14.48
N GLU A 563 -64.81 23.45 14.28
CA GLU A 563 -64.82 24.37 13.12
C GLU A 563 -63.38 24.90 12.80
N LYS A 564 -62.72 25.89 13.45
CA LYS A 564 -63.19 27.04 14.24
C LYS A 564 -62.20 28.23 14.21
N ARG A 565 -62.53 29.25 13.39
CA ARG A 565 -62.28 30.72 13.43
C ARG A 565 -61.03 31.30 14.15
N GLU A 566 -60.35 32.36 13.64
CA GLU A 566 -60.83 33.45 12.76
C GLU A 566 -59.70 34.26 12.03
N LYS A 567 -59.98 34.83 10.82
CA LYS A 567 -59.49 36.09 10.16
C LYS A 567 -57.98 36.51 10.23
N LYS A 568 -57.34 37.20 9.25
CA LYS A 568 -57.80 37.98 8.08
C LYS A 568 -56.69 38.24 7.03
N LYS A 569 -56.99 37.99 5.74
CA LYS A 569 -56.52 38.63 4.47
C LYS A 569 -55.22 39.48 4.41
N HIS A 570 -54.34 39.16 3.44
CA HIS A 570 -53.91 40.03 2.30
C HIS A 570 -53.10 39.22 1.25
N LYS A 571 -52.97 39.53 -0.06
CA LYS A 571 -53.93 39.93 -1.13
C LYS A 571 -53.23 39.95 -2.54
N LYS A 572 -53.47 38.95 -3.43
CA LYS A 572 -53.23 38.98 -4.92
C LYS A 572 -51.76 39.16 -5.41
N LYS A 573 -51.36 38.89 -6.67
CA LYS A 573 -51.67 37.87 -7.73
C LYS A 573 -50.58 37.97 -8.85
N HIS A 574 -50.64 37.11 -9.89
CA HIS A 574 -49.93 37.10 -11.20
C HIS A 574 -49.30 38.43 -11.72
N ALA A 575 -48.16 38.46 -12.41
CA ALA A 575 -47.68 37.68 -13.59
C ALA A 575 -48.40 38.05 -14.92
N ASP A 576 -47.76 37.74 -16.07
CA ASP A 576 -47.92 38.32 -17.44
C ASP A 576 -47.24 39.71 -17.61
N LYS A 577 -46.60 40.08 -18.76
CA LYS A 577 -46.18 39.32 -19.96
C LYS A 577 -45.21 40.14 -20.87
N ASP A 578 -44.81 39.53 -22.00
CA ASP A 578 -44.40 40.08 -23.31
C ASP A 578 -43.19 41.04 -23.45
N ALA A 579 -42.13 40.50 -24.08
CA ALA A 579 -41.35 41.13 -25.16
C ALA A 579 -40.60 40.04 -25.95
#